data_AF-A0A8J7DRZ4-F1
#
_entry.id   AF-A0A8J7DRZ4-F1
#
_cell.length_a   1.000
_cell.length_b   1.000
_cell.length_c   1.000
_cell.angle_alpha   90.00
_cell.angle_beta   90.00
_cell.angle_gamma   90.00
#
_symmetry.space_group_name_H-M   'P 1'
#
loop_
_entity.id
_entity.type
_entity.pdbx_description
1 polymer ?
#
loop_
_entity_poly.entity_id
_entity_poly.type
_entity_poly.pdbx_seq_one_letter_code
_entity_poly.pdbx_strand_id
1 'polypeptide(L)' 'MRRLEYSFISAFELVTVDEDIAVKGGLYRRDYGKSYNVGLADALIAATAEAKGATLVTLNKKHFPMLASVTIPYRKT' A
#
# COMPACT_ATOMS: atom_id res chain seq x y z
N MET A 1 3.73 -17.49 -21.40
CA MET A 1 4.10 -16.58 -20.28
C MET A 1 2.92 -15.85 -19.63
N ARG A 2 1.77 -15.58 -20.29
CA ARG A 2 0.64 -14.81 -19.69
C ARG A 2 -0.26 -15.52 -18.65
N ARG A 3 -0.09 -16.82 -18.39
CA ARG A 3 -1.12 -17.64 -17.69
C ARG A 3 -0.89 -17.83 -16.18
N LEU A 4 0.36 -17.71 -15.70
CA LEU A 4 0.69 -17.93 -14.28
C LEU A 4 0.40 -16.70 -13.41
N GLU A 5 0.63 -15.50 -13.93
CA GLU A 5 0.37 -14.23 -13.21
C GLU A 5 -1.11 -14.04 -12.89
N TYR A 6 -1.98 -14.40 -13.84
CA TYR A 6 -3.44 -14.34 -13.64
C TYR A 6 -3.93 -15.27 -12.52
N SER A 7 -3.38 -16.48 -12.42
CA SER A 7 -3.80 -17.43 -11.38
C SER A 7 -3.47 -16.93 -9.98
N PHE A 8 -2.31 -16.30 -9.81
CA PHE A 8 -1.91 -15.76 -8.51
C PHE A 8 -2.80 -14.58 -8.11
N ILE A 9 -2.97 -13.59 -9.00
CA ILE A 9 -3.79 -12.40 -8.69
C ILE A 9 -5.26 -12.78 -8.47
N SER A 10 -5.79 -13.75 -9.21
CA SER A 10 -7.18 -14.21 -9.06
C SER A 10 -7.51 -14.84 -7.69
N ALA A 11 -6.50 -15.19 -6.90
CA ALA A 11 -6.69 -15.69 -5.54
C ALA A 11 -7.00 -14.59 -4.52
N PHE A 12 -6.90 -13.31 -4.93
CA PHE A 12 -7.09 -12.15 -4.06
C PHE A 12 -8.25 -11.28 -4.55
N GLU A 13 -8.85 -10.53 -3.63
CA GLU A 13 -9.78 -9.45 -3.96
C GLU A 13 -9.01 -8.29 -4.61
N LEU A 14 -9.49 -7.81 -5.76
CA LEU A 14 -8.96 -6.62 -6.40
C LEU A 14 -9.68 -5.37 -5.89
N VAL A 15 -8.93 -4.50 -5.21
CA VAL A 15 -9.44 -3.20 -4.77
C VAL A 15 -9.11 -2.14 -5.82
N THR A 16 -10.14 -1.52 -6.39
CA THR A 16 -9.96 -0.39 -7.31
C THR A 16 -9.62 0.87 -6.54
N VAL A 17 -8.71 1.69 -7.07
CA VAL A 17 -8.44 3.04 -6.56
C VAL A 17 -9.51 3.97 -7.09
N ASP A 18 -10.42 4.38 -6.22
CA ASP A 18 -11.42 5.41 -6.50
C ASP A 18 -10.89 6.82 -6.19
N GLU A 19 -11.74 7.83 -6.35
CA GLU A 19 -11.40 9.22 -6.14
C GLU A 19 -10.96 9.50 -4.69
N ASP A 20 -11.67 8.96 -3.70
CA ASP A 20 -11.35 9.18 -2.28
C ASP A 20 -9.98 8.58 -1.92
N ILE A 21 -9.69 7.37 -2.39
CA ILE A 21 -8.38 6.73 -2.23
C ILE A 21 -7.29 7.54 -2.95
N ALA A 22 -7.55 8.01 -4.18
CA ALA A 22 -6.59 8.79 -4.95
C ALA A 22 -6.24 10.12 -4.27
N VAL A 23 -7.26 10.85 -3.80
CA VAL A 23 -7.08 12.10 -3.05
C VAL A 23 -6.27 11.83 -1.77
N LYS A 24 -6.65 10.81 -0.99
CA LYS A 24 -5.96 10.51 0.26
C LYS A 24 -4.51 10.04 0.04
N GLY A 25 -4.27 9.25 -1.01
CA GLY A 25 -2.91 8.89 -1.43
C GLY A 25 -2.09 10.11 -1.84
N GLY A 26 -2.69 11.08 -2.53
CA GLY A 26 -2.06 12.37 -2.83
C GLY A 26 -1.65 13.14 -1.57
N LEU A 27 -2.54 13.21 -0.57
CA LEU A 27 -2.25 13.85 0.73
C LEU A 27 -1.11 13.14 1.46
N TYR A 28 -1.11 11.80 1.50
CA TYR A 28 -0.02 11.03 2.08
C TYR A 28 1.32 11.26 1.36
N ARG A 29 1.33 11.30 0.02
CA ARG A 29 2.55 11.62 -0.72
C ARG A 29 3.03 13.04 -0.44
N ARG A 30 2.11 14.02 -0.32
CA ARG A 30 2.45 15.40 0.02
C ARG A 30 3.11 15.50 1.40
N ASP A 31 2.52 14.85 2.40
CA ASP A 31 2.91 15.02 3.80
C ASP A 31 4.14 14.18 4.19
N TYR A 32 4.29 12.98 3.61
CA TYR A 32 5.37 12.04 3.97
C TYR A 32 6.43 11.87 2.88
N GLY A 33 6.20 12.43 1.69
CA GLY A 33 7.04 12.17 0.53
C GLY A 33 8.48 12.64 0.65
N LYS A 34 8.70 13.86 1.15
CA LYS A 34 10.04 14.43 1.31
C LYS A 34 10.77 13.84 2.52
N SER A 35 10.06 13.64 3.63
CA SER A 35 10.67 13.23 4.91
C SER A 35 10.98 11.73 4.97
N TYR A 36 10.14 10.89 4.37
CA TYR A 36 10.23 9.42 4.50
C TYR A 36 10.43 8.71 3.16
N ASN A 37 10.71 9.46 2.08
CA ASN A 37 10.88 8.93 0.73
C ASN A 37 9.70 8.04 0.27
N VAL A 38 8.49 8.39 0.69
CA VAL A 38 7.25 7.67 0.35
C VAL A 38 6.89 7.92 -1.10
N GLY A 39 6.88 6.91 -1.97
CA GLY A 39 6.49 7.07 -3.37
C GLY A 39 4.98 7.23 -3.56
N LEU A 40 4.53 7.53 -4.79
CA LEU A 40 3.10 7.56 -5.12
C LEU A 40 2.44 6.19 -4.88
N ALA A 41 3.12 5.10 -5.28
CA ALA A 41 2.63 3.75 -5.09
C ALA A 41 2.46 3.40 -3.60
N ASP A 42 3.46 3.72 -2.76
CA ASP A 42 3.38 3.50 -1.31
C ASP A 42 2.19 4.26 -0.71
N ALA A 43 2.01 5.52 -1.11
CA ALA A 43 0.94 6.36 -0.63
C ALA A 43 -0.45 5.85 -1.04
N LEU A 44 -0.63 5.39 -2.28
CA LEU A 44 -1.88 4.80 -2.76
C LEU A 44 -2.18 3.46 -2.07
N ILE A 45 -1.17 2.62 -1.86
CA ILE A 45 -1.33 1.36 -1.10
C ILE A 45 -1.76 1.65 0.34
N ALA A 46 -1.14 2.64 0.99
CA ALA A 46 -1.52 3.06 2.34
C ALA A 46 -2.96 3.56 2.41
N ALA A 47 -3.33 4.47 1.51
CA ALA A 47 -4.69 5.02 1.45
C ALA A 47 -5.73 3.93 1.18
N THR A 48 -5.42 2.97 0.30
CA THR A 48 -6.30 1.84 -0.01
C THR A 48 -6.49 0.95 1.21
N ALA A 49 -5.42 0.60 1.92
CA ALA A 49 -5.49 -0.23 3.12
C ALA A 49 -6.33 0.45 4.21
N GLU A 50 -6.13 1.74 4.45
CA GLU A 50 -6.91 2.49 5.42
C GLU A 50 -8.39 2.62 5.02
N ALA A 51 -8.69 2.92 3.76
CA ALA A 51 -10.06 3.03 3.25
C ALA A 51 -10.84 1.70 3.37
N LYS A 52 -10.15 0.56 3.27
CA LYS A 52 -10.74 -0.77 3.46
C LYS A 52 -10.67 -1.29 4.91
N GLY A 53 -10.11 -0.52 5.84
CA GLY A 53 -9.88 -0.98 7.22
C GLY A 53 -8.97 -2.21 7.30
N ALA A 54 -8.11 -2.40 6.29
CA ALA A 54 -7.23 -3.56 6.16
C ALA A 54 -5.86 -3.31 6.80
N THR A 55 -5.25 -4.37 7.33
CA THR A 55 -3.87 -4.31 7.82
C THR A 55 -2.89 -4.44 6.67
N LEU A 56 -2.04 -3.43 6.47
CA LEU A 56 -0.97 -3.53 5.48
C LEU A 56 0.13 -4.50 5.96
N VAL A 57 0.44 -5.49 5.13
CA VAL A 57 1.52 -6.46 5.34
C VAL A 57 2.67 -6.13 4.39
N THR A 58 3.87 -5.83 4.91
CA THR A 58 5.02 -5.43 4.09
C THR A 58 6.36 -5.66 4.79
N LEU A 59 7.42 -5.90 4.01
CA LEU A 59 8.79 -5.90 4.50
C LEU A 59 9.37 -4.47 4.59
N ASN A 60 8.73 -3.49 3.97
CA ASN A 60 9.22 -2.13 3.78
C ASN A 60 8.58 -1.14 4.74
N LYS A 61 8.45 -1.49 6.03
CA LYS A 61 7.75 -0.69 7.07
C LYS A 61 8.08 0.81 7.03
N LYS A 62 9.34 1.19 6.78
CA LYS A 62 9.78 2.60 6.72
C LYS A 62 9.07 3.46 5.67
N HIS A 63 8.48 2.85 4.64
CA HIS A 63 7.75 3.54 3.56
C HIS A 63 6.29 3.81 3.91
N PHE A 64 5.81 3.35 5.07
CA PHE A 64 4.41 3.49 5.49
C PHE A 64 4.25 4.22 6.83
N PRO A 65 4.89 5.39 7.03
CA PRO A 65 4.83 6.14 8.30
C PRO A 65 3.46 6.77 8.59
N MET A 66 2.58 6.85 7.59
CA MET A 66 1.23 7.40 7.70
C MET A 66 0.22 6.43 8.32
N LEU A 67 0.55 5.13 8.39
CA LEU A 67 -0.32 4.13 8.97
C LEU A 67 0.02 3.92 10.45
N ALA A 68 -1.02 3.83 11.29
CA ALA A 68 -0.85 3.56 12.72
C ALA A 68 -0.17 2.21 13.00
N SER A 69 -0.42 1.21 12.16
CA SER A 69 0.18 -0.11 12.28
C SER A 69 0.42 -0.77 10.93
N VAL A 70 1.53 -1.50 10.82
CA VAL A 70 1.84 -2.38 9.68
C VAL A 70 2.42 -3.69 10.20
N THR A 71 2.13 -4.79 9.51
CA THR A 71 2.63 -6.12 9.84
C THR A 71 3.86 -6.46 8.99
N ILE A 72 4.95 -6.87 9.63
CA ILE A 72 6.12 -7.43 8.94
C ILE A 72 6.02 -8.96 9.04
N PRO A 73 5.76 -9.68 7.94
CA PRO A 73 5.41 -11.10 7.99
C PRO A 73 6.60 -12.01 8.31
N TYR A 74 7.81 -11.59 7.98
CA TYR A 74 9.05 -12.32 8.24
C TYR A 74 10.25 -11.38 8.14
N ARG A 75 11.42 -11.81 8.63
CA ARG A 75 12.68 -11.07 8.49
C ARG A 75 13.43 -11.57 7.26
N LYS A 76 14.05 -10.65 6.50
CA LYS A 76 15.07 -11.05 5.53
C LYS A 76 16.30 -11.52 6.32
N THR A 77 16.66 -12.79 6.13
CA THR A 77 18.00 -13.32 6.41
C THR A 77 18.99 -12.78 5.39
#